data_AF-A0A0G1KTW7-F1
#
_entry.id   AF-A0A0G1KTW7-F1
#
_cell.length_a   1.000
_cell.length_b   1.000
_cell.length_c   1.000
_cell.angle_alpha   90.00
_cell.angle_beta   90.00
_cell.angle_gamma   90.00
#
_symmetry.space_group_name_H-M   'P 1'
#
loop_
_entity.id
_entity.type
_entity.pdbx_description
1 polymer ?
#
loop_
_entity_poly.entity_id
_entity_poly.type
_entity_poly.pdbx_seq_one_letter_code
_entity_poly.pdbx_strand_id
1 'polypeptide(L)'
;MWSRKVCSTGDPYTSFLSPDENKRFNEEIEGSFEGIGAELGIKNGILTIIAPLEGTPAEKAGLRAGDKIIDINGKSAQEMTLEAAVDQIRGPKNTEVVLTIFREGEETTRDISVQRNVIDVKSVKFESKDGDIAYIKISRFGDDTTREFSTAINRAVNQNAKGIVLDLRNNPGGYLEGAVDVSSKMLPKGKIVVIEENGDKSRENIYARGGDVASGIETIIMINEGSASASEILAGALKENRENVTIVGKKSFG
;
A
#
# COMPACT_ATOMS: atom_id res chain seq x y z
N MET A 1 6.67 10.04 29.26
CA MET A 1 6.45 9.01 30.33
C MET A 1 5.87 7.72 29.75
N TRP A 2 4.96 7.78 28.77
CA TRP A 2 4.39 6.62 28.06
C TRP A 2 5.38 5.87 27.15
N SER A 3 6.19 6.59 26.36
CA SER A 3 7.23 5.98 25.51
C SER A 3 8.21 5.07 26.26
N ARG A 4 8.62 5.48 27.48
CA ARG A 4 9.51 4.68 28.34
C ARG A 4 8.90 3.37 28.85
N LYS A 5 7.58 3.29 29.01
CA LYS A 5 6.89 2.05 29.43
C LYS A 5 6.74 1.08 28.25
N VAL A 6 6.51 1.59 27.05
CA VAL A 6 6.44 0.78 25.83
C VAL A 6 7.77 0.09 25.53
N CYS A 7 8.91 0.78 25.69
CA CYS A 7 10.23 0.17 25.52
C CYS A 7 10.57 -0.94 26.56
N SER A 8 9.76 -1.11 27.61
CA SER A 8 10.01 -2.13 28.66
C SER A 8 9.38 -3.50 28.38
N THR A 9 8.64 -3.65 27.28
CA THR A 9 8.05 -4.95 26.88
C THR A 9 9.08 -5.92 26.29
N GLY A 10 10.26 -5.42 25.86
CA GLY A 10 11.26 -6.22 25.16
C GLY A 10 10.86 -6.64 23.74
N ASP A 11 9.69 -6.19 23.29
CA ASP A 11 9.13 -6.46 21.97
C ASP A 11 9.42 -5.28 21.02
N PRO A 12 10.22 -5.48 19.95
CA PRO A 12 10.55 -4.41 19.01
C PRO A 12 9.35 -3.91 18.19
N TYR A 13 8.21 -4.61 18.22
CA TYR A 13 7.00 -4.24 17.49
C TYR A 13 6.03 -3.39 18.32
N THR A 14 6.26 -3.23 19.62
CA THR A 14 5.46 -2.33 20.47
C THR A 14 6.02 -0.91 20.40
N SER A 15 5.22 0.03 19.89
CA SER A 15 5.60 1.45 19.75
C SER A 15 4.54 2.41 20.30
N PHE A 16 4.96 3.60 20.74
CA PHE A 16 4.06 4.70 21.06
C PHE A 16 4.14 5.73 19.94
N LEU A 17 3.00 6.01 19.29
CA LEU A 17 2.90 7.03 18.25
C LEU A 17 2.38 8.34 18.87
N SER A 18 3.05 9.45 18.58
CA SER A 18 2.49 10.79 18.81
C SER A 18 1.24 11.02 17.95
N PRO A 19 0.41 12.03 18.24
CA PRO A 19 -0.80 12.30 17.44
C PRO A 19 -0.54 12.45 15.94
N ASP A 20 0.55 13.13 15.55
CA ASP A 20 0.91 13.33 14.15
C ASP A 20 1.40 12.04 13.48
N GLU A 21 2.21 11.25 14.19
CA GLU A 21 2.67 9.93 13.71
C GLU A 21 1.48 8.96 13.55
N ASN A 22 0.56 8.96 14.52
CA ASN A 22 -0.64 8.12 14.47
C ASN A 22 -1.55 8.52 13.32
N LYS A 23 -1.73 9.83 13.08
CA LYS A 23 -2.48 10.33 11.93
C LYS A 23 -1.87 9.85 10.61
N ARG A 24 -0.55 9.97 10.44
CA ARG A 24 0.15 9.51 9.23
C ARG A 24 0.05 8.00 9.04
N PHE A 25 0.24 7.24 10.10
CA PHE A 25 0.13 5.79 10.08
C PHE A 25 -1.28 5.35 9.63
N ASN A 26 -2.32 6.00 10.14
CA ASN A 26 -3.69 5.74 9.71
C ASN A 26 -3.92 6.15 8.25
N GLU A 27 -3.49 7.35 7.84
CA GLU A 27 -3.57 7.80 6.43
C GLU A 27 -2.88 6.83 5.46
N GLU A 28 -1.77 6.21 5.87
CA GLU A 28 -1.06 5.21 5.06
C GLU A 28 -1.84 3.90 4.92
N ILE A 29 -2.46 3.41 6.01
CA ILE A 29 -3.28 2.19 5.98
C ILE A 29 -4.58 2.42 5.22
N GLU A 30 -5.30 3.50 5.52
CA GLU A 30 -6.48 3.93 4.77
C GLU A 30 -6.11 4.15 3.29
N GLY A 31 -4.91 4.71 3.05
CA GLY A 31 -4.40 5.17 1.76
C GLY A 31 -5.23 6.29 1.14
N SER A 32 -5.84 7.07 2.02
CA SER A 32 -6.40 8.39 1.72
C SER A 32 -5.63 9.42 2.51
N PHE A 33 -5.10 10.44 1.84
CA PHE A 33 -4.33 11.50 2.48
C PHE A 33 -4.50 12.83 1.75
N GLU A 34 -4.28 13.94 2.45
CA GLU A 34 -4.37 15.28 1.84
C GLU A 34 -3.00 15.78 1.37
N GLY A 35 -2.92 16.12 0.08
CA GLY A 35 -1.68 16.58 -0.54
C GLY A 35 -1.83 16.76 -2.05
N ILE A 36 -0.70 16.63 -2.76
CA ILE A 36 -0.66 16.84 -4.22
C ILE A 36 -0.76 15.54 -5.04
N GLY A 37 -0.52 14.39 -4.41
CA GLY A 37 -0.53 13.08 -5.08
C GLY A 37 0.65 12.87 -6.02
N ALA A 38 1.87 12.87 -5.47
CA ALA A 38 3.09 12.55 -6.19
C ALA A 38 4.02 11.69 -5.32
N GLU A 39 4.76 10.79 -5.95
CA GLU A 39 5.85 10.05 -5.34
C GLU A 39 7.13 10.89 -5.39
N LEU A 40 7.77 11.03 -4.24
CA LEU A 40 8.99 11.82 -4.04
C LEU A 40 10.14 10.90 -3.67
N GLY A 41 11.35 11.30 -4.04
CA GLY A 41 12.56 10.61 -3.64
C GLY A 41 13.78 11.51 -3.75
N ILE A 42 14.88 11.07 -3.14
CA ILE A 42 16.16 11.76 -3.26
C ILE A 42 16.97 11.05 -4.34
N LYS A 43 17.27 11.76 -5.43
CA LYS A 43 18.12 11.26 -6.52
C LYS A 43 19.35 12.15 -6.64
N ASN A 44 20.53 11.54 -6.54
CA ASN A 44 21.81 12.26 -6.56
C ASN A 44 21.87 13.42 -5.54
N GLY A 45 21.28 13.22 -4.36
CA GLY A 45 21.23 14.23 -3.29
C GLY A 45 20.19 15.35 -3.50
N ILE A 46 19.34 15.26 -4.53
CA ILE A 46 18.33 16.29 -4.83
C ILE A 46 16.93 15.70 -4.68
N LEU A 47 16.05 16.43 -4.00
CA LEU A 47 14.64 16.11 -3.92
C LEU A 47 14.01 16.13 -5.31
N THR A 48 13.41 15.01 -5.71
CA THR A 48 12.96 14.77 -7.08
C THR A 48 11.56 14.15 -7.07
N ILE A 49 10.72 14.57 -8.00
CA ILE A 49 9.46 13.90 -8.33
C ILE A 49 9.81 12.59 -9.04
N ILE A 50 9.54 11.45 -8.39
CA ILE A 50 9.70 10.13 -9.01
C ILE A 50 8.59 9.94 -10.04
N ALA A 51 7.34 10.15 -9.64
CA ALA A 51 6.19 10.13 -10.52
C ALA A 51 5.01 10.90 -9.90
N PRO A 52 4.33 11.77 -10.66
CA PRO A 52 2.97 12.17 -10.32
C PRO A 52 2.05 10.95 -10.36
N LEU A 53 1.08 10.89 -9.45
CA LEU A 53 0.04 9.86 -9.51
C LEU A 53 -1.01 10.26 -10.56
N GLU A 54 -1.54 9.27 -11.29
CA GLU A 54 -2.53 9.51 -12.34
C GLU A 54 -3.80 10.17 -11.80
N GLY A 55 -4.28 11.21 -12.46
CA GLY A 55 -5.51 11.93 -12.14
C GLY A 55 -5.42 12.86 -10.91
N THR A 56 -4.25 12.97 -10.27
CA THR A 56 -4.07 13.79 -9.05
C THR A 56 -3.74 15.25 -9.38
N PRO A 57 -3.81 16.16 -8.39
CA PRO A 57 -3.44 17.55 -8.59
C PRO A 57 -2.02 17.76 -9.14
N ALA A 58 -1.04 16.94 -8.72
CA ALA A 58 0.32 17.02 -9.20
C ALA A 58 0.43 16.81 -10.72
N GLU A 59 -0.21 15.75 -11.24
CA GLU A 59 -0.24 15.48 -12.67
C GLU A 59 -0.95 16.61 -13.42
N LYS A 60 -2.12 17.04 -12.93
CA LYS A 60 -2.92 18.12 -13.52
C LYS A 60 -2.20 19.47 -13.56
N ALA A 61 -1.37 19.74 -12.55
CA ALA A 61 -0.53 20.94 -12.49
C ALA A 61 0.70 20.85 -13.42
N GLY A 62 0.93 19.71 -14.08
CA GLY A 62 1.98 19.54 -15.07
C GLY A 62 3.34 19.15 -14.49
N LEU A 63 3.39 18.68 -13.24
CA LEU A 63 4.59 18.01 -12.69
C LEU A 63 4.88 16.73 -13.49
N ARG A 64 6.15 16.37 -13.59
CA ARG A 64 6.61 15.20 -14.34
C ARG A 64 7.68 14.45 -13.56
N ALA A 65 7.80 13.16 -13.88
CA ALA A 65 8.92 12.35 -13.42
C ALA A 65 10.25 13.02 -13.77
N GLY A 66 11.16 13.11 -12.80
CA GLY A 66 12.46 13.74 -12.93
C GLY A 66 12.51 15.24 -12.61
N ASP A 67 11.37 15.90 -12.36
CA ASP A 67 11.37 17.29 -11.87
C ASP A 67 12.12 17.38 -10.54
N LYS A 68 13.14 18.23 -10.48
CA LYS A 68 13.90 18.52 -9.26
C LYS A 68 13.22 19.63 -8.51
N ILE A 69 12.88 19.41 -7.24
CA ILE A 69 12.25 20.42 -6.39
C ILE A 69 13.36 21.24 -5.75
N ILE A 70 13.43 22.53 -6.10
CA ILE A 70 14.43 23.49 -5.61
C ILE A 70 13.90 24.20 -4.38
N ASP A 71 12.66 24.69 -4.42
CA ASP A 71 12.01 25.34 -3.28
C ASP A 71 10.58 24.84 -3.08
N ILE A 72 10.12 24.86 -1.83
CA ILE A 72 8.75 24.58 -1.41
C ILE A 72 8.24 25.83 -0.68
N ASN A 73 7.24 26.51 -1.23
CA ASN A 73 6.72 27.79 -0.73
C ASN A 73 7.85 28.83 -0.49
N GLY A 74 8.82 28.89 -1.40
CA GLY A 74 9.97 29.80 -1.32
C GLY A 74 11.05 29.41 -0.30
N LYS A 75 10.98 28.21 0.30
CA LYS A 75 12.02 27.66 1.17
C LYS A 75 12.83 26.61 0.44
N SER A 76 14.15 26.74 0.47
CA SER A 76 15.08 25.80 -0.18
C SER A 76 14.92 24.37 0.30
N ALA A 77 14.75 23.46 -0.66
CA ALA A 77 14.65 22.03 -0.45
C ALA A 77 16.02 21.32 -0.42
N GLN A 78 17.13 22.03 -0.66
CA GLN A 78 18.46 21.44 -0.84
C GLN A 78 18.97 20.68 0.40
N GLU A 79 18.61 21.14 1.61
CA GLU A 79 18.98 20.51 2.88
C GLU A 79 17.80 19.83 3.58
N MET A 80 16.63 19.78 2.93
CA MET A 80 15.47 19.11 3.51
C MET A 80 15.62 17.60 3.39
N THR A 81 15.27 16.88 4.46
CA THR A 81 15.04 15.44 4.36
C THR A 81 13.79 15.18 3.53
N LEU A 82 13.64 13.96 3.02
CA LEU A 82 12.45 13.56 2.27
C LEU A 82 11.19 13.77 3.11
N GLU A 83 11.24 13.41 4.38
CA GLU A 83 10.14 13.53 5.35
C GLU A 83 9.78 15.00 5.57
N ALA A 84 10.77 15.87 5.80
CA ALA A 84 10.53 17.31 5.98
C ALA A 84 9.91 17.96 4.73
N ALA A 85 10.31 17.51 3.54
CA ALA A 85 9.71 17.97 2.29
C ALA A 85 8.26 17.48 2.13
N VAL A 86 8.00 16.20 2.40
CA VAL A 86 6.65 15.62 2.39
C VAL A 86 5.72 16.40 3.33
N ASP A 87 6.21 16.78 4.51
CA ASP A 87 5.44 17.52 5.50
C ASP A 87 5.03 18.92 5.03
N GLN A 88 5.90 19.60 4.29
CA GLN A 88 5.59 20.91 3.72
C GLN A 88 4.69 20.83 2.48
N ILE A 89 4.80 19.74 1.72
CA ILE A 89 4.01 19.51 0.51
C ILE A 89 2.60 19.04 0.86
N ARG A 90 2.44 18.19 1.89
CA ARG A 90 1.14 17.86 2.47
C ARG A 90 0.52 19.08 3.15
N GLY A 91 -0.79 19.00 3.37
CA GLY A 91 -1.54 20.07 3.99
C GLY A 91 -3.03 19.98 3.64
N PRO A 92 -3.85 20.86 4.25
CA PRO A 92 -5.29 20.74 4.16
C PRO A 92 -5.81 20.80 2.72
N LYS A 93 -6.86 20.04 2.42
CA LYS A 93 -7.57 20.13 1.14
C LYS A 93 -7.93 21.58 0.80
N ASN A 94 -7.89 21.92 -0.49
CA ASN A 94 -8.14 23.25 -1.08
C ASN A 94 -7.11 24.33 -0.72
N THR A 95 -6.09 24.03 0.09
CA THR A 95 -4.92 24.91 0.23
C THR A 95 -3.95 24.68 -0.92
N GLU A 96 -2.96 25.55 -1.06
CA GLU A 96 -2.04 25.55 -2.18
C GLU A 96 -0.60 25.37 -1.71
N VAL A 97 0.22 24.73 -2.54
CA VAL A 97 1.67 24.66 -2.38
C VAL A 97 2.33 25.11 -3.68
N VAL A 98 3.31 25.99 -3.56
CA VAL A 98 4.12 26.45 -4.69
C VAL A 98 5.42 25.66 -4.69
N LEU A 99 5.69 24.94 -5.79
CA LEU A 99 6.95 24.23 -5.98
C LEU A 99 7.78 24.95 -7.04
N THR A 100 8.97 25.40 -6.67
CA THR A 100 9.96 25.86 -7.64
C THR A 100 10.72 24.64 -8.13
N ILE A 101 10.57 24.32 -9.41
CA ILE A 101 11.15 23.11 -10.01
C ILE A 101 12.15 23.43 -11.10
N PHE A 102 13.15 22.56 -11.23
CA PHE A 102 14.04 22.48 -12.37
C PHE A 102 13.76 21.18 -13.15
N ARG A 103 13.44 21.32 -14.44
CA ARG A 103 13.21 20.19 -15.34
C ARG A 103 14.39 20.03 -16.29
N GLU A 104 14.88 18.81 -16.43
CA GLU A 104 15.98 18.52 -17.36
C GLU A 104 15.61 18.93 -18.79
N GLY A 105 16.51 19.65 -19.45
CA GLY A 105 16.28 20.25 -20.77
C GLY A 105 15.71 21.67 -20.74
N GLU A 106 15.34 22.20 -19.57
CA GLU A 106 14.98 23.62 -19.40
C GLU A 106 16.18 24.41 -18.84
N GLU A 107 16.33 25.68 -19.26
CA GLU A 107 17.45 26.53 -18.83
C GLU A 107 17.21 27.21 -17.49
N THR A 108 15.95 27.36 -17.08
CA THR A 108 15.55 28.09 -15.87
C THR A 108 14.62 27.26 -15.00
N THR A 109 14.56 27.58 -13.72
CA THR A 109 13.51 27.08 -12.84
C THR A 109 12.17 27.74 -13.17
N ARG A 110 11.08 27.12 -12.73
CA ARG A 110 9.74 27.73 -12.75
C ARG A 110 8.95 27.32 -11.52
N ASP A 111 7.99 28.18 -11.16
CA ASP A 111 7.04 27.88 -10.10
C ASP A 111 5.84 27.15 -10.65
N ILE A 112 5.44 26.07 -9.98
CA ILE A 112 4.23 25.33 -10.27
C ILE A 112 3.27 25.43 -9.09
N SER A 113 2.12 26.04 -9.41
CA SER A 113 0.93 26.16 -8.59
C SER A 113 0.25 24.81 -8.33
N VAL A 114 0.24 24.19 -7.13
CA VAL A 114 -0.51 22.94 -6.92
C VAL A 114 -1.52 23.06 -5.79
N GLN A 115 -2.81 22.94 -6.13
CA GLN A 115 -3.89 22.86 -5.15
C GLN A 115 -3.94 21.47 -4.51
N ARG A 116 -3.87 21.40 -3.19
CA ARG A 116 -3.98 20.16 -2.43
C ARG A 116 -5.39 19.61 -2.48
N ASN A 117 -5.51 18.29 -2.56
CA ASN A 117 -6.77 17.57 -2.49
C ASN A 117 -6.62 16.29 -1.66
N VAL A 118 -7.74 15.63 -1.40
CA VAL A 118 -7.74 14.24 -0.94
C VAL A 118 -7.25 13.36 -2.09
N ILE A 119 -6.26 12.52 -1.79
CA ILE A 119 -5.62 11.60 -2.71
C ILE A 119 -5.97 10.18 -2.26
N ASP A 120 -6.78 9.51 -3.06
CA ASP A 120 -7.17 8.12 -2.81
C ASP A 120 -6.31 7.19 -3.66
N VAL A 121 -5.41 6.45 -3.03
CA VAL A 121 -4.54 5.50 -3.70
C VAL A 121 -5.16 4.11 -3.64
N LYS A 122 -5.52 3.55 -4.78
CA LYS A 122 -6.07 2.18 -4.85
C LYS A 122 -5.11 1.18 -4.22
N SER A 123 -5.64 0.33 -3.36
CA SER A 123 -4.88 -0.73 -2.70
C SER A 123 -4.75 -1.98 -3.58
N VAL A 124 -5.69 -2.16 -4.53
CA VAL A 124 -5.67 -3.28 -5.47
C VAL A 124 -5.55 -2.81 -6.92
N LYS A 125 -4.58 -3.39 -7.63
CA LYS A 125 -4.41 -3.23 -9.08
C LYS A 125 -4.73 -4.54 -9.78
N PHE A 126 -5.48 -4.46 -10.88
CA PHE A 126 -5.82 -5.59 -11.74
C PHE A 126 -5.27 -5.39 -13.15
N GLU A 127 -4.60 -6.40 -13.70
CA GLU A 127 -4.18 -6.46 -15.09
C GLU A 127 -4.48 -7.85 -15.67
N SER A 128 -4.98 -7.90 -16.91
CA SER A 128 -5.04 -9.16 -17.66
C SER A 128 -3.73 -9.32 -18.42
N LYS A 129 -3.03 -10.43 -18.16
CA LYS A 129 -1.79 -10.82 -18.84
C LYS A 129 -2.08 -11.98 -19.78
N ASP A 130 -1.56 -11.89 -20.99
CA ASP A 130 -1.63 -12.93 -22.03
C ASP A 130 -3.05 -13.45 -22.35
N GLY A 131 -4.09 -12.69 -21.95
CA GLY A 131 -5.50 -12.96 -22.24
C GLY A 131 -6.19 -13.93 -21.28
N ASP A 132 -5.44 -14.72 -20.51
CA ASP A 132 -5.99 -15.76 -19.62
C ASP A 132 -5.40 -15.77 -18.20
N ILE A 133 -4.41 -14.92 -17.90
CA ILE A 133 -3.86 -14.76 -16.55
C ILE A 133 -4.35 -13.46 -15.93
N ALA A 134 -4.94 -13.55 -14.74
CA ALA A 134 -5.31 -12.39 -13.93
C ALA A 134 -4.17 -12.02 -12.98
N TYR A 135 -3.50 -10.90 -13.23
CA TYR A 135 -2.53 -10.34 -12.30
C TYR A 135 -3.23 -9.37 -11.36
N ILE A 136 -3.21 -9.68 -10.06
CA ILE A 136 -3.83 -8.89 -9.00
C ILE A 136 -2.74 -8.52 -7.99
N LYS A 137 -2.43 -7.24 -7.87
CA LYS A 137 -1.49 -6.72 -6.87
C LYS A 137 -2.26 -6.10 -5.71
N ILE A 138 -1.95 -6.51 -4.48
CA ILE A 138 -2.45 -5.86 -3.26
C ILE A 138 -1.26 -5.18 -2.60
N SER A 139 -1.29 -3.85 -2.48
CA SER A 139 -0.17 -3.07 -1.91
C SER A 139 -0.29 -2.84 -0.41
N ARG A 140 -1.50 -2.92 0.14
CA ARG A 140 -1.83 -2.80 1.56
C ARG A 140 -3.20 -3.42 1.84
N PHE A 141 -3.51 -3.66 3.11
CA PHE A 141 -4.84 -4.03 3.59
C PHE A 141 -5.49 -2.85 4.33
N GLY A 142 -6.13 -1.96 3.56
CA GLY A 142 -6.86 -0.80 4.07
C GLY A 142 -8.37 -0.96 3.97
N ASP A 143 -9.10 0.12 4.24
CA ASP A 143 -10.58 0.12 4.29
C ASP A 143 -11.23 -0.36 2.98
N ASP A 144 -10.64 0.03 1.84
CA ASP A 144 -11.20 -0.26 0.53
C ASP A 144 -10.74 -1.59 -0.08
N THR A 145 -9.75 -2.26 0.52
CA THR A 145 -9.07 -3.41 -0.09
C THR A 145 -10.02 -4.55 -0.38
N THR A 146 -10.91 -4.91 0.54
CA THR A 146 -11.88 -5.99 0.33
C THR A 146 -12.79 -5.71 -0.87
N ARG A 147 -13.26 -4.47 -1.03
CA ARG A 147 -14.14 -4.05 -2.12
C ARG A 147 -13.41 -4.05 -3.46
N GLU A 148 -12.22 -3.45 -3.50
CA GLU A 148 -11.39 -3.41 -4.70
C GLU A 148 -10.95 -4.81 -5.14
N PHE A 149 -10.54 -5.65 -4.19
CA PHE A 149 -10.20 -7.05 -4.44
C PHE A 149 -11.40 -7.83 -4.97
N SER A 150 -12.57 -7.66 -4.35
CA SER A 150 -13.81 -8.31 -4.82
C SER A 150 -14.13 -7.93 -6.27
N THR A 151 -13.87 -6.68 -6.67
CA THR A 151 -14.05 -6.26 -8.07
C THR A 151 -13.01 -6.90 -8.99
N ALA A 152 -11.75 -6.92 -8.57
CA ALA A 152 -10.65 -7.52 -9.33
C ALA A 152 -10.82 -9.04 -9.54
N ILE A 153 -11.18 -9.78 -8.48
CA ILE A 153 -11.32 -11.23 -8.53
C ILE A 153 -12.56 -11.65 -9.33
N ASN A 154 -13.69 -10.94 -9.18
CA ASN A 154 -14.87 -11.22 -10.02
C ASN A 154 -14.61 -10.91 -11.48
N ARG A 155 -13.79 -9.89 -11.79
CA ARG A 155 -13.35 -9.63 -13.16
C ARG A 155 -12.51 -10.78 -13.70
N ALA A 156 -11.58 -11.33 -12.92
CA ALA A 156 -10.80 -12.51 -13.31
C ALA A 156 -11.71 -13.70 -13.66
N VAL A 157 -12.68 -13.99 -12.79
CA VAL A 157 -13.66 -15.07 -12.96
C VAL A 157 -14.51 -14.86 -14.21
N ASN A 158 -15.06 -13.67 -14.40
CA ASN A 158 -15.90 -13.34 -15.57
C ASN A 158 -15.12 -13.38 -16.89
N GLN A 159 -13.81 -13.16 -16.84
CA GLN A 159 -12.92 -13.29 -18.00
C GLN A 159 -12.46 -14.75 -18.23
N ASN A 160 -12.94 -15.71 -17.43
CA ASN A 160 -12.53 -17.11 -17.45
C ASN A 160 -11.01 -17.27 -17.32
N ALA A 161 -10.39 -16.48 -16.43
CA ALA A 161 -8.95 -16.58 -16.18
C ALA A 161 -8.56 -18.03 -15.82
N LYS A 162 -7.53 -18.54 -16.50
CA LYS A 162 -6.95 -19.86 -16.29
C LYS A 162 -6.06 -19.90 -15.04
N GLY A 163 -5.51 -18.75 -14.67
CA GLY A 163 -4.66 -18.61 -13.50
C GLY A 163 -4.70 -17.20 -12.91
N ILE A 164 -4.35 -17.10 -11.63
CA ILE A 164 -4.22 -15.85 -10.90
C ILE A 164 -2.77 -15.70 -10.45
N VAL A 165 -2.19 -14.53 -10.70
CA VAL A 165 -0.95 -14.10 -10.03
C VAL A 165 -1.34 -13.07 -8.98
N LEU A 166 -1.27 -13.46 -7.71
CA LEU A 166 -1.50 -12.60 -6.56
C LEU A 166 -0.17 -12.02 -6.08
N ASP A 167 0.08 -10.76 -6.37
CA ASP A 167 1.32 -10.08 -6.01
C ASP A 167 1.18 -9.34 -4.67
N LEU A 168 1.88 -9.84 -3.66
CA LEU A 168 1.94 -9.31 -2.30
C LEU A 168 3.34 -8.74 -1.97
N ARG A 169 4.21 -8.56 -2.98
CA ARG A 169 5.56 -8.02 -2.77
C ARG A 169 5.48 -6.57 -2.27
N ASN A 170 6.32 -6.26 -1.30
CA ASN A 170 6.38 -4.96 -0.61
C ASN A 170 5.04 -4.51 -0.02
N ASN A 171 4.19 -5.46 0.38
CA ASN A 171 2.96 -5.19 1.10
C ASN A 171 3.18 -5.46 2.61
N PRO A 172 3.31 -4.40 3.44
CA PRO A 172 3.60 -4.53 4.87
C PRO A 172 2.41 -5.05 5.69
N GLY A 173 1.26 -5.29 5.06
CA GLY A 173 0.04 -5.77 5.69
C GLY A 173 -0.98 -4.66 5.83
N GLY A 174 -1.59 -4.56 7.02
CA GLY A 174 -2.70 -3.67 7.33
C GLY A 174 -3.73 -4.41 8.18
N TYR A 175 -5.01 -4.15 7.96
CA TYR A 175 -6.08 -4.72 8.77
C TYR A 175 -6.17 -6.25 8.63
N LEU A 176 -6.13 -6.94 9.78
CA LEU A 176 -6.36 -8.38 9.90
C LEU A 176 -7.68 -8.78 9.23
N GLU A 177 -8.73 -8.01 9.50
CA GLU A 177 -10.07 -8.23 8.94
C GLU A 177 -10.07 -8.22 7.41
N GLY A 178 -9.29 -7.30 6.81
CA GLY A 178 -9.09 -7.26 5.37
C GLY A 178 -8.45 -8.54 4.83
N ALA A 179 -7.46 -9.10 5.53
CA ALA A 179 -6.85 -10.38 5.14
C ALA A 179 -7.86 -11.53 5.21
N VAL A 180 -8.70 -11.56 6.24
CA VAL A 180 -9.76 -12.57 6.43
C VAL A 180 -10.80 -12.49 5.32
N ASP A 181 -11.24 -11.28 4.98
CA ASP A 181 -12.24 -11.09 3.93
C ASP A 181 -11.70 -11.40 2.54
N VAL A 182 -10.48 -10.97 2.22
CA VAL A 182 -9.81 -11.30 0.95
C VAL A 182 -9.60 -12.82 0.85
N SER A 183 -9.13 -13.46 1.91
CA SER A 183 -8.99 -14.92 1.97
C SER A 183 -10.33 -15.62 1.74
N SER A 184 -11.43 -15.11 2.31
CA SER A 184 -12.77 -15.67 2.17
C SER A 184 -13.29 -15.65 0.72
N LYS A 185 -12.78 -14.77 -0.14
CA LYS A 185 -13.11 -14.76 -1.58
C LYS A 185 -12.39 -15.84 -2.38
N MET A 186 -11.37 -16.47 -1.80
CA MET A 186 -10.50 -17.44 -2.46
C MET A 186 -10.47 -18.80 -1.73
N LEU A 187 -11.20 -18.94 -0.63
CA LEU A 187 -11.28 -20.14 0.20
C LEU A 187 -12.74 -20.54 0.44
N PRO A 188 -13.06 -21.84 0.39
CA PRO A 188 -14.36 -22.33 0.82
C PRO A 188 -14.69 -21.92 2.27
N LYS A 189 -15.98 -21.73 2.55
CA LYS A 189 -16.45 -21.37 3.90
C LYS A 189 -15.98 -22.39 4.94
N GLY A 190 -15.54 -21.91 6.10
CA GLY A 190 -15.14 -22.75 7.25
C GLY A 190 -13.68 -23.21 7.22
N LYS A 191 -12.89 -22.83 6.22
CA LYS A 191 -11.43 -22.99 6.25
C LYS A 191 -10.81 -22.02 7.25
N ILE A 192 -9.79 -22.45 7.98
CA ILE A 192 -9.07 -21.58 8.93
C ILE A 192 -8.23 -20.60 8.12
N VAL A 193 -8.32 -19.32 8.45
CA VAL A 193 -7.51 -18.26 7.85
C VAL A 193 -6.35 -17.88 8.77
N VAL A 194 -6.64 -17.70 10.05
CA VAL A 194 -5.65 -17.30 11.05
C VAL A 194 -6.05 -17.86 12.41
N ILE A 195 -5.05 -18.08 13.25
CA ILE A 195 -5.21 -18.50 14.64
C ILE A 195 -4.57 -17.41 15.49
N GLU A 196 -5.34 -16.79 16.38
CA GLU A 196 -4.84 -15.84 17.36
C GLU A 196 -4.54 -16.57 18.66
N GLU A 197 -3.35 -16.34 19.23
CA GLU A 197 -2.96 -16.85 20.55
C GLU A 197 -2.76 -15.67 21.51
N ASN A 198 -3.53 -15.64 22.59
CA ASN A 198 -3.44 -14.59 23.61
C ASN A 198 -2.30 -14.87 24.61
N GLY A 199 -1.94 -13.89 25.43
CA GLY A 199 -0.89 -14.03 26.45
C GLY A 199 -1.16 -15.11 27.51
N ASP A 200 -2.42 -15.53 27.68
CA ASP A 200 -2.83 -16.64 28.54
C ASP A 200 -2.81 -18.01 27.83
N LYS A 201 -2.33 -18.06 26.58
CA LYS A 201 -2.32 -19.20 25.66
C LYS A 201 -3.69 -19.70 25.20
N SER A 202 -4.76 -18.94 25.42
CA SER A 202 -6.03 -19.21 24.75
C SER A 202 -5.88 -18.99 23.24
N ARG A 203 -6.54 -19.83 22.44
CA ARG A 203 -6.49 -19.78 20.99
C ARG A 203 -7.87 -19.55 20.41
N GLU A 204 -7.95 -18.64 19.46
CA GLU A 204 -9.14 -18.38 18.66
C GLU A 204 -8.86 -18.65 17.19
N ASN A 205 -9.72 -19.45 16.55
CA ASN A 205 -9.63 -19.70 15.12
C ASN A 205 -10.56 -18.74 14.39
N ILE A 206 -10.02 -18.00 13.43
CA ILE A 206 -10.79 -17.16 12.52
C ILE A 206 -10.94 -17.90 11.20
N TYR A 207 -12.20 -18.01 10.74
CA TYR A 207 -12.56 -18.83 9.58
C TYR A 207 -12.97 -17.99 8.37
N ALA A 208 -12.77 -18.55 7.18
CA ALA A 208 -13.30 -18.05 5.93
C ALA A 208 -14.84 -17.99 5.99
N ARG A 209 -15.40 -16.82 5.69
CA ARG A 209 -16.82 -16.48 5.92
C ARG A 209 -17.73 -16.91 4.77
N GLY A 210 -17.14 -17.23 3.62
CA GLY A 210 -17.82 -17.57 2.36
C GLY A 210 -17.73 -16.46 1.32
N GLY A 211 -18.31 -16.71 0.15
CA GLY A 211 -18.12 -15.87 -1.04
C GLY A 211 -16.90 -16.24 -1.87
N ASP A 212 -16.46 -17.50 -1.74
CA ASP A 212 -15.44 -18.10 -2.59
C ASP A 212 -15.87 -18.07 -4.05
N VAL A 213 -15.03 -17.48 -4.88
CA VAL A 213 -15.22 -17.40 -6.34
C VAL A 213 -13.99 -17.90 -7.10
N ALA A 214 -12.91 -18.27 -6.39
CA ALA A 214 -11.59 -18.45 -7.00
C ALA A 214 -10.80 -19.65 -6.48
N SER A 215 -11.32 -20.44 -5.54
CA SER A 215 -10.61 -21.63 -5.03
C SER A 215 -10.28 -22.66 -6.12
N GLY A 216 -11.09 -22.74 -7.17
CA GLY A 216 -10.88 -23.63 -8.32
C GLY A 216 -9.86 -23.13 -9.35
N ILE A 217 -9.33 -21.92 -9.23
CA ILE A 217 -8.42 -21.31 -10.22
C ILE A 217 -6.98 -21.45 -9.74
N GLU A 218 -6.09 -21.94 -10.59
CA GLU A 218 -4.64 -22.05 -10.30
C GLU A 218 -4.10 -20.68 -9.83
N THR A 219 -3.39 -20.64 -8.70
CA THR A 219 -2.96 -19.38 -8.09
C THR A 219 -1.47 -19.41 -7.75
N ILE A 220 -0.74 -18.42 -8.26
CA ILE A 220 0.63 -18.12 -7.87
C ILE A 220 0.62 -16.89 -6.97
N ILE A 221 1.23 -16.99 -5.79
CA ILE A 221 1.38 -15.88 -4.86
C ILE A 221 2.83 -15.41 -4.90
N MET A 222 3.06 -14.14 -5.21
CA MET A 222 4.40 -13.55 -5.21
C MET A 222 4.64 -12.82 -3.90
N ILE A 223 5.73 -13.18 -3.21
CA ILE A 223 6.15 -12.55 -1.94
C ILE A 223 7.62 -12.16 -1.97
N ASN A 224 8.00 -11.24 -1.09
CA ASN A 224 9.40 -10.90 -0.82
C ASN A 224 9.58 -10.44 0.63
N GLU A 225 10.76 -9.96 0.97
CA GLU A 225 11.13 -9.54 2.33
C GLU A 225 10.25 -8.40 2.88
N GLY A 226 9.54 -7.67 2.01
CA GLY A 226 8.60 -6.62 2.40
C GLY A 226 7.14 -7.09 2.51
N SER A 227 6.87 -8.38 2.28
CA SER A 227 5.57 -8.99 2.55
C SER A 227 5.47 -9.32 4.04
N ALA A 228 4.53 -8.72 4.76
CA ALA A 228 4.40 -8.89 6.21
C ALA A 228 2.94 -8.96 6.69
N SER A 229 2.72 -9.51 7.88
CA SER A 229 1.46 -9.43 8.64
C SER A 229 0.26 -9.96 7.83
N ALA A 230 -0.76 -9.13 7.56
CA ALA A 230 -1.93 -9.47 6.74
C ALA A 230 -1.58 -10.13 5.39
N SER A 231 -0.46 -9.75 4.76
CA SER A 231 0.05 -10.40 3.54
C SER A 231 0.47 -11.85 3.78
N GLU A 232 1.13 -12.11 4.90
CA GLU A 232 1.59 -13.45 5.29
C GLU A 232 0.40 -14.33 5.70
N ILE A 233 -0.59 -13.74 6.38
CA ILE A 233 -1.86 -14.42 6.72
C ILE A 233 -2.56 -14.87 5.44
N LEU A 234 -2.75 -13.99 4.46
CA LEU A 234 -3.38 -14.35 3.19
C LEU A 234 -2.58 -15.44 2.46
N ALA A 235 -1.27 -15.29 2.35
CA ALA A 235 -0.41 -16.27 1.67
C ALA A 235 -0.44 -17.64 2.35
N GLY A 236 -0.31 -17.67 3.67
CA GLY A 236 -0.34 -18.88 4.50
C GLY A 236 -1.70 -19.57 4.44
N ALA A 237 -2.79 -18.82 4.64
CA ALA A 237 -4.15 -19.35 4.58
C ALA A 237 -4.44 -20.01 3.23
N LEU A 238 -4.06 -19.37 2.12
CA LEU A 238 -4.25 -19.94 0.79
C LEU A 238 -3.38 -21.17 0.57
N LYS A 239 -2.09 -21.12 0.95
CA LYS A 239 -1.16 -22.22 0.73
C LYS A 239 -1.51 -23.47 1.54
N GLU A 240 -1.97 -23.31 2.77
CA GLU A 240 -2.33 -24.42 3.65
C GLU A 240 -3.67 -25.06 3.29
N ASN A 241 -4.62 -24.27 2.77
CA ASN A 241 -5.97 -24.76 2.50
C ASN A 241 -6.20 -25.19 1.05
N ARG A 242 -5.24 -24.96 0.13
CA ARG A 242 -5.40 -25.24 -1.30
C ARG A 242 -4.16 -25.85 -1.93
N GLU A 243 -4.34 -26.96 -2.64
CA GLU A 243 -3.27 -27.67 -3.33
C GLU A 243 -2.81 -26.95 -4.61
N ASN A 244 -3.72 -26.21 -5.27
CA ASN A 244 -3.47 -25.43 -6.49
C ASN A 244 -2.92 -24.01 -6.22
N VAL A 245 -2.22 -23.84 -5.10
CA VAL A 245 -1.58 -22.59 -4.69
C VAL A 245 -0.08 -22.78 -4.55
N THR A 246 0.69 -21.95 -5.25
CA THR A 246 2.15 -21.94 -5.17
C THR A 246 2.65 -20.56 -4.75
N ILE A 247 3.49 -20.51 -3.70
CA ILE A 247 4.17 -19.29 -3.28
C ILE A 247 5.52 -19.22 -4.01
N VAL A 248 5.84 -18.07 -4.62
CA VAL A 248 7.08 -17.82 -5.34
C VAL A 248 7.71 -16.51 -4.87
N GLY A 249 9.04 -16.42 -4.95
CA GLY A 249 9.80 -15.22 -4.59
C GLY A 249 10.80 -15.49 -3.48
N LYS A 250 10.83 -14.61 -2.47
CA LYS A 250 11.76 -14.69 -1.35
C LYS A 250 11.01 -14.83 -0.03
N LYS A 251 11.74 -15.19 1.04
CA LYS A 251 11.16 -15.27 2.39
C LYS A 251 10.48 -13.94 2.74
N SER A 252 9.27 -14.02 3.29
CA SER A 252 8.54 -12.89 3.86
C SER A 252 9.24 -12.37 5.13
N PHE A 253 8.68 -11.31 5.70
CA PHE A 253 9.26 -10.63 6.85
C PHE A 253 9.35 -11.53 8.10
N GLY A 254 8.32 -12.33 8.39
CA GLY A 254 8.22 -13.27 9.52
C GLY A 254 8.50 -14.72 9.13
#